data_AF-A0A923WNU0-F1
#
_entry.id   AF-A0A923WNU0-F1
#
_cell.length_a   1.000
_cell.length_b   1.000
_cell.length_c   1.000
_cell.angle_alpha   90.00
_cell.angle_beta   90.00
_cell.angle_gamma   90.00
#
_symmetry.space_group_name_H-M   'P 1'
#
loop_
_entity.id
_entity.type
_entity.pdbx_description
1 polymer ?
#
loop_
_entity_poly.entity_id
_entity_poly.type
_entity_poly.pdbx_seq_one_letter_code
_entity_poly.pdbx_strand_id
1 'polypeptide(L)'
;MSGPDAPTDVIGTIIAAHGRHYLADIDGRKLQCVTRGKKTNIAVGDLVKLKMTSGDQAVIESITERKTLLYRPDQYKSRLLAANLTRLFIVVATEPGFADDLISRSLVAAEAAGIDAH
;
A
#
# COMPACT_ATOMS: atom_id res chain seq x y z
N MET A 1 -13.95 9.14 38.62
CA MET A 1 -13.03 8.01 38.41
C MET A 1 -13.71 6.99 37.50
N SER A 2 -13.47 7.12 36.20
CA SER A 2 -13.41 6.10 35.14
C SER A 2 -13.18 6.89 33.84
N GLY A 3 -12.07 6.60 33.14
CA GLY A 3 -11.41 7.48 32.17
C GLY A 3 -12.12 7.62 30.81
N PRO A 4 -11.68 8.56 29.96
CA PRO A 4 -12.34 8.91 28.71
C PRO A 4 -12.06 7.85 27.64
N ASP A 5 -13.12 7.47 26.94
CA ASP A 5 -13.19 6.93 25.57
C ASP A 5 -11.83 6.50 24.97
N ALA A 6 -11.50 5.21 25.11
CA ALA A 6 -10.31 4.67 24.45
C ALA A 6 -10.50 4.83 22.94
N PRO A 7 -9.60 5.54 22.22
CA PRO A 7 -9.69 5.63 20.78
C PRO A 7 -9.63 4.20 20.24
N THR A 8 -10.70 3.77 19.59
CA THR A 8 -10.76 2.45 18.99
C THR A 8 -9.80 2.49 17.80
N ASP A 9 -8.61 1.91 17.95
CA ASP A 9 -7.67 1.75 16.86
C ASP A 9 -8.36 0.89 15.79
N VAL A 10 -8.61 1.49 14.62
CA VAL A 10 -9.26 0.79 13.51
C VAL A 10 -8.20 0.35 12.52
N ILE A 11 -8.37 -0.84 11.95
CA ILE A 11 -7.50 -1.32 10.87
C ILE A 11 -8.11 -0.89 9.54
N GLY A 12 -7.32 -0.25 8.69
CA GLY A 12 -7.70 0.09 7.33
C GLY A 12 -6.65 -0.35 6.32
N THR A 13 -7.05 -0.41 5.05
CA THR A 13 -6.15 -0.72 3.93
C THR A 13 -5.80 0.55 3.20
N ILE A 14 -4.52 0.82 2.98
CA ILE A 14 -4.09 1.95 2.14
C ILE A 14 -4.43 1.66 0.68
N ILE A 15 -5.27 2.50 0.08
CA ILE A 15 -5.70 2.40 -1.32
C ILE A 15 -5.09 3.47 -2.23
N ALA A 16 -4.52 4.54 -1.66
CA ALA A 16 -3.74 5.53 -2.41
C ALA A 16 -2.64 6.15 -1.53
N ALA A 17 -1.52 6.52 -2.16
CA ALA A 17 -0.39 7.18 -1.50
C ALA A 17 0.12 8.36 -2.35
N HIS A 18 -0.03 9.58 -1.84
CA HIS A 18 0.37 10.83 -2.48
C HIS A 18 1.32 11.62 -1.56
N GLY A 19 2.61 11.28 -1.61
CA GLY A 19 3.63 11.92 -0.80
C GLY A 19 3.45 11.60 0.70
N ARG A 20 2.88 12.55 1.46
CA ARG A 20 2.60 12.39 2.91
C ARG A 20 1.12 12.20 3.22
N HIS A 21 0.27 12.23 2.19
CA HIS A 21 -1.16 12.01 2.29
C HIS A 21 -1.50 10.64 1.73
N TYR A 22 -2.37 9.93 2.44
CA TYR A 22 -2.77 8.57 2.12
C TYR A 22 -4.30 8.50 2.15
N LEU A 23 -4.84 7.57 1.39
CA LEU A 23 -6.27 7.24 1.45
C LEU A 23 -6.36 5.82 2.01
N ALA A 24 -7.06 5.65 3.13
CA ALA A 24 -7.36 4.34 3.68
C ALA A 24 -8.82 3.97 3.41
N ASP A 25 -9.07 2.69 3.14
CA ASP A 25 -10.39 2.10 3.12
C ASP A 25 -10.63 1.31 4.41
N ILE A 26 -11.79 1.53 5.01
CA ILE A 26 -12.32 0.76 6.13
C ILE A 26 -13.74 0.35 5.75
N ASP A 27 -13.90 -0.90 5.32
CA ASP A 27 -15.20 -1.48 4.94
C ASP A 27 -15.97 -0.59 3.95
N GLY A 28 -15.27 -0.04 2.95
CA GLY A 28 -15.84 0.87 1.93
C GLY A 28 -15.90 2.35 2.33
N ARG A 29 -15.60 2.69 3.58
CA ARG A 29 -15.44 4.09 4.02
C ARG A 29 -14.02 4.55 3.75
N LYS A 30 -13.91 5.65 3.01
CA LYS A 30 -12.62 6.27 2.68
C LYS A 30 -12.22 7.31 3.72
N LEU A 31 -11.00 7.22 4.22
CA LEU A 31 -10.43 8.16 5.18
C LEU A 31 -9.16 8.80 4.64
N GLN A 32 -9.08 10.11 4.77
CA GLN A 32 -7.86 10.87 4.51
C GLN A 32 -6.89 10.66 5.67
N CYS A 33 -5.67 10.23 5.35
CA CYS A 33 -4.71 9.80 6.33
C CYS A 33 -3.37 10.52 6.19
N VAL A 34 -2.75 10.81 7.34
CA VAL A 34 -1.38 11.34 7.44
C VAL A 34 -0.57 10.51 8.43
N THR A 35 0.75 10.49 8.29
CA THR A 35 1.60 9.76 9.23
C THR A 35 1.93 10.57 10.47
N ARG A 36 2.08 9.86 11.59
CA ARG A 36 2.71 10.44 12.78
C ARG A 36 4.23 10.56 12.54
N GLY A 37 4.72 11.77 12.33
CA GLY A 37 6.16 12.06 12.18
C GLY A 37 6.72 11.86 10.76
N LYS A 38 8.00 11.46 10.63
CA LYS A 38 8.71 11.36 9.35
C LYS A 38 8.66 9.96 8.70
N LYS A 39 7.83 9.02 9.17
CA LYS A 39 7.73 7.69 8.54
C LYS A 39 7.07 7.84 7.15
N THR A 40 7.75 7.37 6.11
CA THR A 40 7.32 7.50 4.70
C THR A 40 7.26 6.19 3.93
N ASN A 41 7.57 5.04 4.56
CA ASN A 41 7.59 3.75 3.86
C ASN A 41 6.22 3.06 3.83
N ILE A 42 5.14 3.83 3.65
CA ILE A 42 3.79 3.30 3.52
C ILE A 42 3.48 3.15 2.04
N ALA A 43 2.93 2.00 1.66
CA ALA A 43 2.59 1.67 0.29
C ALA A 43 1.11 1.30 0.16
N VAL A 44 0.60 1.34 -1.07
CA VAL A 44 -0.74 0.81 -1.36
C VAL A 44 -0.77 -0.68 -1.03
N GLY A 45 -1.88 -1.12 -0.45
CA GLY A 45 -2.09 -2.47 0.07
C GLY A 45 -1.58 -2.69 1.51
N ASP A 46 -0.90 -1.71 2.12
CA ASP A 46 -0.59 -1.79 3.56
C ASP A 46 -1.87 -1.82 4.40
N LEU A 47 -1.92 -2.77 5.33
CA LEU A 47 -2.84 -2.74 6.45
C LEU A 47 -2.23 -1.87 7.55
N VAL A 48 -2.98 -0.89 8.02
CA VAL A 48 -2.48 0.13 8.95
C VAL A 48 -3.42 0.31 10.13
N LYS A 49 -2.84 0.56 11.31
CA LYS A 49 -3.58 1.01 12.48
C LYS A 49 -3.82 2.51 12.37
N LEU A 50 -5.08 2.89 12.45
CA LEU A 50 -5.57 4.24 12.28
C LEU A 50 -6.20 4.73 13.58
N LYS A 51 -5.84 5.95 13.94
CA LYS A 51 -6.51 6.70 14.99
C LYS A 51 -7.32 7.82 14.37
N MET A 52 -8.63 7.77 14.56
CA MET A 52 -9.55 8.79 14.04
C MET A 52 -9.22 10.17 14.64
N THR A 53 -9.22 11.20 13.80
CA THR A 53 -9.07 12.60 14.22
C THR A 53 -10.32 13.42 13.94
N SER A 54 -11.06 13.05 12.89
CA SER A 54 -12.34 13.66 12.48
C SER A 54 -13.21 12.59 11.80
N GLY A 55 -14.40 12.96 11.31
CA GLY A 55 -15.30 12.01 10.64
C GLY A 55 -14.69 11.34 9.39
N ASP A 56 -13.84 12.02 8.64
CA ASP A 56 -13.24 11.53 7.39
C ASP A 56 -11.70 11.54 7.42
N GLN A 57 -11.11 11.77 8.60
CA GLN A 57 -9.66 11.89 8.76
C GLN A 57 -9.14 10.99 9.88
N ALA A 58 -7.94 10.45 9.66
CA ALA A 58 -7.23 9.64 10.64
C ALA A 58 -5.72 9.84 10.55
N VAL A 59 -5.02 9.49 11.63
CA VAL A 59 -3.56 9.42 11.67
C VAL A 59 -3.13 7.96 11.61
N ILE A 60 -2.16 7.67 10.73
CA ILE A 60 -1.52 6.36 10.65
C ILE A 60 -0.51 6.24 11.78
N GLU A 61 -0.76 5.29 12.69
CA GLU A 61 0.10 5.07 13.85
C GLU A 61 1.15 3.99 13.58
N SER A 62 0.76 2.93 12.88
CA SER A 62 1.67 1.84 12.51
C SER A 62 1.17 1.05 11.31
N ILE A 63 2.09 0.36 10.65
CA ILE A 63 1.82 -0.64 9.61
C ILE A 63 1.81 -2.01 10.29
N THR A 64 0.87 -2.88 9.92
CA THR A 64 0.88 -4.27 10.39
C THR A 64 1.95 -5.08 9.66
N GLU A 65 2.12 -6.35 10.03
CA GLU A 65 2.99 -7.26 9.31
C GLU A 65 2.56 -7.39 7.83
N ARG A 66 3.54 -7.38 6.93
CA ARG A 66 3.33 -7.49 5.49
C ARG A 66 3.58 -8.92 5.05
N LYS A 67 2.70 -9.44 4.20
CA LYS A 67 2.81 -10.77 3.60
C LYS A 67 3.64 -10.76 2.32
N THR A 68 3.50 -9.71 1.52
CA THR A 68 4.22 -9.54 0.25
C THR A 68 4.69 -8.11 0.10
N LEU A 69 5.78 -7.92 -0.65
CA LEU A 69 6.41 -6.63 -0.92
C LEU A 69 6.81 -6.56 -2.38
N LEU A 70 6.16 -5.67 -3.14
CA LEU A 70 6.51 -5.43 -4.53
C LEU A 70 7.39 -4.19 -4.65
N TYR A 71 8.61 -4.38 -5.12
CA TYR A 71 9.55 -3.29 -5.37
C TYR A 71 9.64 -2.97 -6.86
N ARG A 72 9.69 -1.68 -7.16
CA ARG A 72 10.08 -1.20 -8.49
C ARG A 72 11.56 -0.85 -8.48
N PRO A 73 12.38 -1.40 -9.39
CA PRO A 73 13.76 -0.96 -9.55
C PRO A 73 13.79 0.51 -9.99
N ASP A 74 14.71 1.28 -9.43
CA ASP A 74 15.03 2.67 -9.82
C ASP A 74 16.53 2.74 -10.10
N GLN A 75 16.97 3.74 -10.87
CA GLN A 75 18.36 3.89 -11.32
C GLN A 75 19.39 4.01 -10.18
N TYR A 76 18.93 4.33 -8.96
CA TYR A 76 19.79 4.41 -7.77
C TYR A 76 19.40 3.46 -6.63
N LYS A 77 18.10 3.13 -6.45
CA LYS A 77 17.61 2.26 -5.37
C LYS A 77 16.19 1.78 -5.61
N SER A 78 15.92 0.49 -5.43
CA SER A 78 14.56 -0.06 -5.49
C SER A 78 13.61 0.67 -4.54
N ARG A 79 12.45 1.09 -5.05
CA ARG A 79 11.39 1.75 -4.27
C ARG A 79 10.24 0.80 -4.02
N LEU A 80 9.70 0.82 -2.81
CA LEU A 80 8.50 0.07 -2.49
C LEU A 80 7.33 0.61 -3.31
N LEU A 81 6.69 -0.26 -4.08
CA LEU A 81 5.57 0.09 -4.95
C LEU A 81 4.23 -0.25 -4.27
N ALA A 82 4.13 -1.48 -3.73
CA ALA A 82 2.93 -2.00 -3.09
C ALA A 82 3.27 -3.10 -2.06
N ALA A 83 2.33 -3.38 -1.17
CA ALA A 83 2.42 -4.46 -0.19
C ALA A 83 1.13 -5.31 -0.20
N ASN A 84 1.22 -6.54 0.31
CA ASN A 84 0.08 -7.46 0.49
C ASN A 84 -0.74 -7.76 -0.78
N LEU A 85 -0.12 -7.63 -1.95
CA LEU A 85 -0.72 -8.09 -3.19
C LEU A 85 -0.67 -9.62 -3.23
N THR A 86 -1.74 -10.22 -3.72
CA THR A 86 -1.84 -11.68 -3.93
C THR A 86 -1.75 -12.05 -5.41
N ARG A 87 -2.12 -11.12 -6.30
CA ARG A 87 -2.12 -11.32 -7.74
C ARG A 87 -1.52 -10.12 -8.48
N LEU A 88 -0.84 -10.40 -9.57
CA LEU A 88 -0.31 -9.43 -10.53
C LEU A 88 -0.83 -9.78 -11.92
N PHE A 89 -1.46 -8.82 -12.59
CA PHE A 89 -1.94 -8.98 -13.96
C PHE A 89 -1.05 -8.19 -14.92
N ILE A 90 -0.51 -8.86 -15.94
CA ILE A 90 0.29 -8.21 -16.99
C ILE A 90 -0.59 -8.02 -18.22
N VAL A 91 -1.00 -6.78 -18.46
CA VAL A 91 -1.85 -6.44 -19.61
C VAL A 91 -0.99 -5.89 -20.74
N VAL A 92 -1.07 -6.51 -21.91
CA VAL A 92 -0.38 -6.09 -23.14
C VAL A 92 -1.38 -5.85 -24.27
N ALA A 93 -0.96 -5.07 -25.27
CA ALA A 93 -1.73 -4.79 -26.47
C ALA A 93 -0.85 -4.98 -27.71
N THR A 94 -1.48 -5.19 -28.87
CA THR A 94 -0.76 -5.26 -30.15
C THR A 94 -0.18 -3.90 -30.54
N GLU A 95 -0.91 -2.82 -30.22
CA GLU A 95 -0.48 -1.44 -30.47
C GLU A 95 -0.76 -0.55 -29.25
N PRO A 96 0.22 0.22 -28.75
CA PRO A 96 1.64 0.16 -29.13
C PRO A 96 2.23 -1.21 -28.77
N GLY A 97 3.23 -1.67 -29.53
CA GLY A 97 3.90 -2.95 -29.27
C GLY A 97 4.47 -2.98 -27.85
N PHE A 98 4.38 -4.14 -27.20
CA PHE A 98 4.92 -4.35 -25.86
C PHE A 98 6.40 -4.77 -25.91
N ALA A 99 7.09 -4.62 -24.78
CA ALA A 99 8.47 -5.05 -24.62
C ALA A 99 8.54 -6.38 -23.85
N ASP A 100 9.06 -7.44 -24.48
CA ASP A 100 9.21 -8.77 -23.87
C ASP A 100 10.04 -8.76 -22.58
N ASP A 101 11.07 -7.89 -22.51
CA ASP A 101 11.89 -7.71 -21.32
C ASP A 101 11.07 -7.22 -20.12
N LEU A 102 10.11 -6.32 -20.34
CA LEU A 102 9.25 -5.81 -19.27
C LEU A 102 8.34 -6.90 -18.72
N ILE A 103 7.79 -7.75 -19.58
CA ILE A 103 6.99 -8.91 -19.16
C ILE A 103 7.84 -9.84 -18.31
N SER A 104 8.99 -10.26 -18.84
CA SER A 104 9.91 -11.20 -18.19
C SER A 104 10.34 -10.70 -16.81
N ARG A 105 10.73 -9.42 -16.70
CA ARG A 105 11.13 -8.80 -15.44
C ARG A 105 9.98 -8.67 -14.45
N SER A 106 8.76 -8.43 -14.95
CA SER A 106 7.56 -8.33 -14.10
C SER A 106 7.20 -9.69 -13.50
N LEU A 107 7.29 -10.77 -14.29
CA LEU A 107 7.13 -12.14 -13.82
C LEU A 107 8.15 -12.52 -12.75
N VAL A 108 9.44 -12.22 -12.99
CA VAL A 108 10.51 -12.48 -12.00
C VAL A 108 10.27 -11.69 -10.71
N ALA A 109 9.84 -10.43 -10.80
CA ALA A 109 9.54 -9.61 -9.62
C ALA A 109 8.33 -10.14 -8.84
N ALA A 110 7.29 -10.63 -9.52
CA ALA A 110 6.12 -11.22 -8.90
C ALA A 110 6.48 -12.50 -8.12
N GLU A 111 7.20 -13.42 -8.76
CA GLU A 111 7.66 -14.68 -8.15
C GLU A 111 8.54 -14.40 -6.93
N ALA A 112 9.54 -13.51 -7.06
CA ALA A 112 10.41 -13.13 -5.96
C ALA A 112 9.67 -12.49 -4.77
N ALA A 113 8.52 -11.86 -5.02
CA ALA A 113 7.66 -11.26 -4.01
C ALA A 113 6.59 -12.23 -3.46
N GLY A 114 6.51 -13.47 -3.97
CA GLY A 114 5.46 -14.43 -3.62
C GLY A 114 4.07 -14.02 -4.10
N ILE A 115 4.00 -13.33 -5.24
CA ILE A 115 2.75 -12.83 -5.85
C ILE A 115 2.47 -13.68 -7.09
N ASP A 116 1.25 -14.23 -7.18
CA ASP A 116 0.81 -15.03 -8.32
C ASP A 116 0.60 -14.14 -9.56
N ALA A 117 1.19 -14.49 -10.70
CA ALA A 117 1.14 -13.68 -11.91
C ALA A 117 0.23 -14.30 -12.98
N HIS A 118 -0.57 -13.47 -13.64
CA HIS A 118 -1.48 -13.84 -14.73
C HIS A 118 -1.29 -12.96 -15.96
#